data_AF-A0A924SAW7-F1
#
_entry.id   AF-A0A924SAW7-F1
#
_cell.length_a   1.000
_cell.length_b   1.000
_cell.length_c   1.000
_cell.angle_alpha   90.00
_cell.angle_beta   90.00
_cell.angle_gamma   90.00
#
_symmetry.space_group_name_H-M   'P 1'
#
loop_
_entity.id
_entity.type
_entity.pdbx_description
1 polymer ?
#
loop_
_entity_poly.entity_id
_entity_poly.type
_entity_poly.pdbx_seq_one_letter_code
_entity_poly.pdbx_strand_id
1 'polypeptide(L)'
;MVSMAVRSLSVMSPDGGLSRYLTEIRKFPMLPKDEEFMLAQRWKEHQDSAAAHKMVTSHLRLVAKIAMGYRGYGLPIGEVISEGNVGLMQAVKKFEPDKGFRLATYAM
;
A
#
# COMPACT_ATOMS: atom_id res chain seq x y z
N MET A 1 -47.77 21.10 -13.18
CA MET A 1 -47.20 19.76 -12.92
C MET A 1 -45.77 19.93 -12.45
N VAL A 2 -45.49 19.49 -11.23
CA VAL A 2 -44.23 19.70 -10.49
C VAL A 2 -43.10 18.84 -11.08
N SER A 3 -41.93 19.49 -11.19
CA SER A 3 -40.54 19.00 -11.10
C SER A 3 -40.29 17.49 -11.00
N MET A 4 -39.24 17.01 -11.68
CA MET A 4 -38.02 16.50 -11.03
C MET A 4 -36.98 16.12 -12.10
N ALA A 5 -35.96 16.96 -12.26
CA ALA A 5 -34.71 16.55 -12.88
C ALA A 5 -34.07 15.50 -11.96
N VAL A 6 -34.06 14.24 -12.38
CA VAL A 6 -33.30 13.18 -11.72
C VAL A 6 -31.82 13.48 -11.95
N ARG A 7 -31.21 14.18 -11.01
CA ARG A 7 -29.77 14.33 -10.93
C ARG A 7 -29.23 12.93 -10.64
N SER A 8 -28.72 12.25 -11.67
CA SER A 8 -28.04 10.98 -11.53
C SER A 8 -26.89 11.18 -10.55
N LEU A 9 -27.08 10.72 -9.30
CA LEU A 9 -25.97 10.55 -8.38
C LEU A 9 -25.03 9.57 -9.08
N SER A 10 -23.87 10.06 -9.52
CA SER A 10 -22.78 9.16 -9.89
C SER A 10 -22.45 8.38 -8.61
N VAL A 11 -23.06 7.21 -8.46
CA VAL A 11 -22.61 6.23 -7.49
C VAL A 11 -21.14 6.05 -7.81
N MET A 12 -20.27 6.51 -6.89
CA MET A 12 -18.84 6.27 -7.01
C MET A 12 -18.69 4.75 -7.08
N SER A 13 -18.50 4.20 -8.28
CA SER A 13 -18.29 2.77 -8.43
C SER A 13 -17.05 2.39 -7.61
N PRO A 14 -17.07 1.27 -6.87
CA PRO A 14 -15.90 0.77 -6.14
C PRO A 14 -14.63 0.75 -7.02
N ASP A 15 -14.81 0.52 -8.32
CA ASP A 15 -13.76 0.55 -9.35
C ASP A 15 -13.09 1.92 -9.51
N GLY A 16 -13.83 3.02 -9.33
CA GLY A 16 -13.30 4.38 -9.40
C GLY A 16 -12.36 4.71 -8.24
N GLY A 17 -12.65 4.17 -7.05
CA GLY A 17 -11.78 4.27 -5.88
C GLY A 17 -10.48 3.50 -6.06
N LEU A 18 -10.58 2.26 -6.56
CA LEU A 18 -9.41 1.42 -6.83
C LEU A 18 -8.50 2.02 -7.92
N SER A 19 -9.07 2.53 -9.02
CA SER A 19 -8.28 3.13 -10.10
C SER A 19 -7.50 4.37 -9.63
N ARG A 20 -8.14 5.22 -8.80
CA ARG A 20 -7.47 6.36 -8.16
C ARG A 20 -6.34 5.90 -7.25
N TYR A 21 -6.58 4.92 -6.38
CA TYR A 21 -5.56 4.35 -5.51
C TYR A 21 -4.34 3.85 -6.30
N LEU A 22 -4.56 3.05 -7.35
CA LEU A 22 -3.49 2.53 -8.20
C LEU A 22 -2.69 3.63 -8.90
N THR A 23 -3.32 4.77 -9.20
CA THR A 23 -2.65 5.95 -9.77
C THR A 23 -1.80 6.66 -8.73
N GLU A 24 -2.31 6.84 -7.51
CA GLU A 24 -1.59 7.51 -6.42
C GLU A 24 -0.33 6.72 -5.99
N ILE A 25 -0.43 5.40 -5.81
CA ILE A 25 0.71 4.61 -5.32
C ILE A 25 1.89 4.56 -6.31
N ARG A 26 1.64 4.84 -7.60
CA ARG A 26 2.70 4.92 -8.62
C ARG A 26 3.59 6.14 -8.46
N LYS A 27 3.14 7.17 -7.74
CA LYS A 27 3.90 8.39 -7.48
C LYS A 27 5.02 8.18 -6.45
N PHE A 28 4.92 7.14 -5.62
CA PHE A 28 5.97 6.82 -4.64
C PHE A 28 7.16 6.13 -5.32
N PRO A 29 8.38 6.67 -5.16
CA PRO A 29 9.58 6.03 -5.72
C PRO A 29 9.90 4.73 -4.97
N MET A 30 10.53 3.80 -5.67
CA MET A 30 11.12 2.64 -4.99
C MET A 30 12.38 3.06 -4.26
N LEU A 31 12.63 2.44 -3.10
CA LEU A 31 13.84 2.69 -2.32
C LEU A 31 15.01 1.86 -2.85
N PRO A 32 16.18 2.49 -3.11
CA PRO A 32 17.46 1.80 -3.16
C PRO A 32 17.70 1.01 -1.87
N LYS A 33 18.50 -0.07 -1.95
CA LYS A 33 18.77 -0.95 -0.81
C LYS A 33 19.36 -0.20 0.38
N ASP A 34 20.32 0.68 0.14
CA ASP A 34 21.01 1.42 1.21
C ASP A 34 20.09 2.45 1.86
N GLU A 35 19.19 3.07 1.09
CA GLU A 35 18.19 3.98 1.62
C GLU A 35 17.15 3.25 2.47
N GLU A 36 16.68 2.08 2.02
CA GLU A 36 15.80 1.22 2.80
C GLU A 36 16.43 0.81 4.13
N PHE A 37 17.72 0.46 4.12
CA PHE A 37 18.48 0.15 5.33
C PHE A 37 18.54 1.33 6.29
N MET A 38 18.90 2.52 5.80
CA MET A 38 18.96 3.73 6.64
C MET A 38 17.59 4.09 7.25
N LEU A 39 16.52 4.00 6.48
CA LEU A 39 15.17 4.26 6.97
C LEU A 39 14.72 3.22 8.01
N ALA A 40 15.06 1.95 7.78
CA ALA A 40 14.78 0.88 8.73
C ALA A 40 15.52 1.07 10.06
N GLN A 41 16.80 1.49 10.03
CA GLN A 41 17.55 1.82 11.24
C GLN A 41 16.93 3.01 11.99
N ARG A 42 16.57 4.10 11.27
CA ARG A 42 15.90 5.25 11.88
C ARG A 42 14.59 4.88 12.57
N TRP A 43 13.79 4.01 11.96
CA TRP A 43 12.58 3.49 12.59
C TRP A 43 12.92 2.67 13.84
N LYS A 44 13.87 1.73 13.75
CA LYS A 44 14.27 0.85 14.86
C LYS A 44 14.80 1.62 16.06
N GLU A 45 15.69 2.59 15.83
CA GLU A 45 16.39 3.33 16.88
C GLU A 45 15.58 4.50 17.45
N HIS A 46 14.79 5.17 16.61
CA HIS A 46 14.14 6.43 16.97
C HIS A 46 12.62 6.43 16.84
N GLN A 47 12.02 5.31 16.43
CA GLN A 47 10.58 5.24 16.12
C GLN A 47 10.15 6.35 15.14
N ASP A 48 11.03 6.66 14.17
CA ASP A 48 10.82 7.70 13.19
C ASP A 48 9.65 7.38 12.25
N SER A 49 8.51 7.98 12.52
CA SER A 49 7.28 7.76 11.77
C SER A 49 7.39 8.18 10.31
N ALA A 50 8.21 9.16 9.97
CA ALA A 50 8.46 9.57 8.59
C ALA A 50 9.27 8.50 7.84
N ALA A 51 10.25 7.88 8.51
CA ALA A 51 11.00 6.76 7.95
C ALA A 51 10.10 5.55 7.68
N ALA A 52 9.29 5.15 8.67
CA ALA A 52 8.31 4.08 8.49
C ALA A 52 7.30 4.39 7.38
N HIS A 53 6.79 5.62 7.32
CA HIS A 53 5.87 6.05 6.26
C HIS A 53 6.51 5.92 4.87
N LYS A 54 7.77 6.32 4.71
CA LYS A 54 8.50 6.19 3.43
C LYS A 54 8.75 4.73 3.05
N MET A 55 9.06 3.87 4.02
CA MET A 55 9.19 2.43 3.81
C MET A 55 7.87 1.80 3.36
N VAL A 56 6.76 2.10 4.03
CA VAL A 56 5.44 1.57 3.67
C VAL A 56 5.02 2.05 2.27
N THR A 57 5.09 3.36 2.02
CA THR A 57 4.61 3.96 0.76
C THR A 57 5.37 3.47 -0.47
N SER A 58 6.69 3.28 -0.35
CA SER A 58 7.52 2.73 -1.45
C SER A 58 7.18 1.29 -1.84
N HIS A 59 6.47 0.54 -0.98
CA HIS A 59 6.12 -0.88 -1.20
C HIS A 59 4.63 -1.10 -1.54
N LEU A 60 3.80 -0.06 -1.57
CA LEU A 60 2.36 -0.19 -1.88
C LEU A 60 2.11 -0.80 -3.27
N ARG A 61 2.96 -0.51 -4.25
CA ARG A 61 2.87 -1.09 -5.60
C ARG A 61 3.03 -2.62 -5.59
N LEU A 62 3.86 -3.13 -4.68
CA LEU A 62 4.12 -4.55 -4.55
C LEU A 62 2.94 -5.25 -3.85
N VAL A 63 2.36 -4.63 -2.80
CA VAL A 63 1.11 -5.12 -2.19
C VAL A 63 -0.01 -5.19 -3.23
N ALA A 64 -0.22 -4.12 -4.00
CA ALA A 64 -1.21 -4.09 -5.06
C ALA A 64 -0.95 -5.18 -6.11
N LYS A 65 0.31 -5.42 -6.51
CA LYS A 65 0.66 -6.49 -7.45
C LYS A 65 0.24 -7.87 -6.94
N ILE A 66 0.49 -8.17 -5.66
CA ILE A 66 0.10 -9.46 -5.06
C ILE A 66 -1.42 -9.58 -4.99
N ALA A 67 -2.11 -8.57 -4.47
CA ALA A 67 -3.56 -8.57 -4.37
C ALA A 67 -4.24 -8.76 -5.73
N MET A 68 -3.69 -8.15 -6.78
CA MET A 68 -4.18 -8.32 -8.15
C MET A 68 -4.05 -9.76 -8.68
N GLY A 69 -3.13 -10.56 -8.13
CA GLY A 69 -3.02 -12.00 -8.41
C GLY A 69 -4.20 -12.82 -7.90
N TYR A 70 -4.97 -12.30 -6.94
CA TYR A 70 -6.21 -12.91 -6.44
C TYR A 70 -7.46 -12.51 -7.24
N ARG A 71 -7.31 -11.77 -8.35
CA ARG A 71 -8.43 -11.52 -9.27
C ARG A 71 -8.97 -12.83 -9.84
N GLY A 72 -10.30 -12.93 -9.92
CA GLY A 72 -10.99 -14.12 -10.43
C GLY A 72 -11.31 -15.16 -9.34
N TYR A 73 -10.80 -15.01 -8.13
CA TYR A 73 -11.11 -15.90 -6.99
C TYR A 73 -12.37 -15.47 -6.19
N GLY A 74 -13.13 -14.48 -6.69
CA GLY A 74 -14.32 -13.96 -6.02
C GLY A 74 -14.05 -12.98 -4.86
N LEU A 75 -12.79 -12.66 -4.56
CA LEU A 75 -12.41 -11.74 -3.50
C LEU A 75 -12.53 -10.26 -3.93
N PRO A 76 -13.05 -9.36 -3.07
CA PRO A 76 -13.00 -7.92 -3.30
C PRO A 76 -11.56 -7.41 -3.24
N ILE A 77 -11.00 -7.06 -4.40
CA ILE A 77 -9.57 -6.68 -4.51
C ILE A 77 -9.20 -5.47 -3.63
N GLY A 78 -10.11 -4.52 -3.44
CA GLY A 78 -9.88 -3.39 -2.54
C GLY A 78 -9.67 -3.81 -1.08
N GLU A 79 -10.35 -4.87 -0.64
CA GLU A 79 -10.21 -5.42 0.72
C GLU A 79 -8.88 -6.16 0.85
N VAL A 80 -8.54 -7.02 -0.12
CA VAL A 80 -7.24 -7.73 -0.14
C VAL A 80 -6.07 -6.75 -0.13
N ILE A 81 -6.15 -5.65 -0.89
CA ILE A 81 -5.14 -4.57 -0.86
C ILE A 81 -5.06 -3.93 0.53
N SER A 82 -6.21 -3.65 1.15
CA SER A 82 -6.26 -2.99 2.45
C SER A 82 -5.65 -3.85 3.55
N GLU A 83 -5.99 -5.15 3.57
CA GLU A 83 -5.37 -6.13 4.48
C GLU A 83 -3.87 -6.28 4.22
N GLY A 84 -3.45 -6.37 2.95
CA GLY A 84 -2.04 -6.41 2.58
C GLY A 84 -1.26 -5.17 3.03
N ASN A 85 -1.87 -3.98 2.97
CA ASN A 85 -1.24 -2.75 3.45
C ASN A 85 -1.08 -2.77 4.97
N VAL A 86 -2.07 -3.28 5.71
CA VAL A 86 -1.96 -3.47 7.17
C VAL A 86 -0.85 -4.48 7.48
N GLY A 87 -0.78 -5.60 6.76
CA GLY A 87 0.29 -6.58 6.88
C GLY A 87 1.67 -5.97 6.67
N LEU A 88 1.83 -5.15 5.62
CA LEU A 88 3.06 -4.40 5.35
C LEU A 88 3.43 -3.44 6.50
N MET A 89 2.46 -2.72 7.07
CA MET A 89 2.72 -1.86 8.23
C MET A 89 3.22 -2.67 9.43
N GLN A 90 2.66 -3.86 9.68
CA GLN A 90 3.13 -4.75 10.74
C GLN A 90 4.52 -5.31 10.42
N ALA A 91 4.81 -5.60 9.15
CA ALA A 91 6.13 -6.04 8.72
C ALA A 91 7.19 -4.97 8.97
N VAL A 92 6.94 -3.70 8.64
CA VAL A 92 7.85 -2.58 8.94
C VAL A 92 8.15 -2.47 10.44
N LYS A 93 7.14 -2.66 11.30
CA LYS A 93 7.33 -2.62 12.75
C LYS A 93 8.29 -3.68 13.28
N LYS A 94 8.35 -4.84 12.62
CA LYS A 94 9.13 -6.01 13.04
C LYS A 94 10.37 -6.25 12.17
N PHE A 95 10.61 -5.40 11.19
CA PHE A 95 11.68 -5.59 10.21
C PHE A 95 13.05 -5.43 10.86
N GLU A 96 13.94 -6.38 10.62
CA GLU A 96 15.30 -6.40 11.13
C GLU A 96 16.29 -6.19 9.98
N PRO A 97 16.71 -4.93 9.72
CA PRO A 97 17.54 -4.60 8.55
C PRO A 97 18.92 -5.27 8.58
N ASP A 98 19.43 -5.60 9.77
CA ASP A 98 20.75 -6.22 9.98
C ASP A 98 20.83 -7.66 9.46
N LYS A 99 19.69 -8.31 9.18
CA LYS A 99 19.64 -9.66 8.60
C LYS A 99 19.97 -9.69 7.09
N GLY A 100 20.10 -8.53 6.45
CA GLY A 100 20.58 -8.43 5.06
C GLY A 100 19.54 -8.69 3.97
N PHE A 101 18.30 -9.05 4.33
CA PHE A 101 17.18 -9.21 3.39
C PHE A 101 16.44 -7.90 3.16
N ARG A 102 15.72 -7.80 2.03
CA ARG A 102 14.86 -6.65 1.70
C ARG A 102 13.56 -6.71 2.49
N LEU A 103 12.95 -5.56 2.77
CA LEU A 103 11.63 -5.51 3.40
C LEU A 103 10.59 -6.32 2.60
N ALA A 104 10.63 -6.23 1.26
CA ALA A 104 9.77 -7.01 0.37
C ALA A 104 9.85 -8.53 0.62
N THR A 105 11.03 -9.05 0.91
CA THR A 105 11.24 -10.49 1.22
C THR A 105 10.77 -10.86 2.60
N TYR A 106 10.81 -9.92 3.55
CA TYR A 106 10.35 -10.15 4.91
C TYR A 106 8.82 -10.09 5.04
N ALA A 107 8.18 -9.24 4.25
CA ALA A 107 6.73 -9.00 4.32
C ALA A 107 5.88 -10.03 3.55
N MET A 108 6.48 -10.99 2.85
CA MET A 108 5.84 -11.92 1.90
C MET A 108 6.33 -13.33 2.12
#